data_AF-A0A1I1ZVM0-F1
#
_entry.id   AF-A0A1I1ZVM0-F1
#
_cell.length_a   1.000
_cell.length_b   1.000
_cell.length_c   1.000
_cell.angle_alpha   90.00
_cell.angle_beta   90.00
_cell.angle_gamma   90.00
#
_symmetry.space_group_name_H-M   'P 1'
#
loop_
_entity.id
_entity.type
_entity.pdbx_description
1 polymer ?
#
loop_
_entity_poly.entity_id
_entity_poly.type
_entity_poly.pdbx_seq_one_letter_code
_entity_poly.pdbx_strand_id
1 'polypeptide(L)'
;MLSSEVSSILIMLLLLGWCISLMRQNRVLKRENVRLLEKTGEYDDMKNEAKEILKSSTEVKTVKSLRKRYGLSLIDAKEIVDSVK
;
A
#
# COMPACT_ATOMS: atom_id res chain seq x y z
N MET A 1 -31.09 -21.39 -21.53
CA MET A 1 -30.86 -19.93 -21.34
C MET A 1 -31.00 -19.52 -19.88
N LEU A 2 -32.14 -19.73 -19.21
CA LEU A 2 -32.29 -19.36 -17.78
C LEU A 2 -31.24 -20.00 -16.85
N SER A 3 -30.93 -21.29 -16.99
CA SER A 3 -29.96 -21.95 -16.09
C SER A 3 -28.52 -21.43 -16.22
N SER A 4 -28.10 -21.02 -17.42
CA SER A 4 -26.77 -20.44 -17.64
C SER A 4 -26.68 -19.01 -17.09
N GLU A 5 -27.76 -18.24 -17.16
CA GLU A 5 -27.84 -16.88 -16.61
C GLU A 5 -27.88 -16.90 -15.07
N VAL A 6 -28.64 -17.81 -14.47
CA VAL A 6 -28.65 -17.99 -13.00
C VAL A 6 -27.28 -18.45 -12.50
N SER A 7 -26.62 -19.36 -13.22
CA SER A 7 -25.26 -19.80 -12.88
C SER A 7 -24.25 -18.67 -12.96
N SER A 8 -24.34 -17.79 -13.95
CA SER A 8 -23.40 -16.66 -14.09
C SER A 8 -23.61 -15.62 -12.98
N ILE A 9 -24.86 -15.36 -12.59
CA ILE A 9 -25.19 -14.47 -11.47
C ILE A 9 -24.64 -15.04 -10.15
N LEU A 10 -24.81 -16.34 -9.89
CA LEU A 10 -24.27 -17.00 -8.70
C LEU A 10 -22.74 -16.89 -8.62
N ILE A 11 -22.04 -17.14 -9.74
CA ILE A 11 -20.59 -16.99 -9.81
C ILE A 11 -20.18 -15.54 -9.54
N MET A 12 -20.91 -14.56 -10.10
CA MET A 12 -20.62 -13.14 -9.88
C MET A 12 -20.76 -12.75 -8.40
N LEU A 13 -21.80 -13.23 -7.71
CA LEU A 13 -22.00 -12.98 -6.28
C LEU A 13 -20.89 -13.60 -5.42
N LEU A 14 -20.45 -14.83 -5.76
CA LEU A 14 -19.33 -15.48 -5.08
C LEU A 14 -18.02 -14.69 -5.26
N LEU A 15 -17.74 -14.24 -6.49
CA LEU A 15 -16.56 -13.41 -6.78
C LEU A 15 -16.61 -12.08 -6.05
N LEU A 16 -17.77 -11.42 -5.98
CA LEU A 16 -17.94 -10.17 -5.23
C LEU A 16 -17.69 -10.40 -3.72
N GLY A 17 -18.25 -11.46 -3.15
CA GLY A 17 -18.00 -11.84 -1.76
C GLY A 17 -16.51 -12.10 -1.48
N TRP A 18 -15.84 -12.81 -2.40
CA TRP A 18 -14.40 -13.06 -2.31
C TRP A 18 -13.59 -11.76 -2.39
N CYS A 19 -13.88 -10.89 -3.34
CA CYS A 19 -13.24 -9.57 -3.47
C CYS A 19 -13.39 -8.74 -2.20
N ILE A 20 -14.58 -8.71 -1.59
CA ILE A 20 -14.81 -8.00 -0.33
C ILE A 20 -14.00 -8.61 0.81
N SER A 21 -13.95 -9.93 0.92
CA SER A 21 -13.13 -10.63 1.91
C SER A 21 -11.65 -10.29 1.75
N LEU A 22 -11.15 -10.34 0.51
CA LEU A 22 -9.76 -10.05 0.17
C LEU A 22 -9.39 -8.60 0.50
N MET A 23 -10.29 -7.64 0.22
CA MET A 23 -10.11 -6.24 0.61
C MET A 23 -10.03 -6.05 2.13
N ARG A 24 -10.83 -6.78 2.91
CA ARG A 24 -10.79 -6.73 4.37
C ARG A 24 -9.46 -7.25 4.92
N GLN A 25 -9.00 -8.39 4.42
CA GLN A 25 -7.70 -8.96 4.83
C GLN A 25 -6.55 -8.03 4.49
N ASN A 26 -6.53 -7.46 3.27
CA ASN A 26 -5.53 -6.48 2.87
C ASN A 26 -5.49 -5.24 3.79
N ARG A 27 -6.65 -4.75 4.22
CA ARG A 27 -6.72 -3.62 5.17
C ARG A 27 -6.11 -3.96 6.53
N VAL A 28 -6.34 -5.18 7.03
CA VAL A 28 -5.76 -5.63 8.30
C VAL A 28 -4.25 -5.78 8.18
N LEU A 29 -3.77 -6.47 7.13
CA LEU A 29 -2.33 -6.63 6.88
C LEU A 29 -1.61 -5.28 6.74
N LYS A 30 -2.20 -4.32 6.02
CA LYS A 30 -1.62 -2.96 5.92
C LYS A 30 -1.48 -2.30 7.29
N ARG A 31 -2.49 -2.42 8.15
CA ARG A 31 -2.45 -1.85 9.50
C ARG A 31 -1.39 -2.52 10.37
N GLU A 32 -1.25 -3.84 10.28
CA GLU A 32 -0.21 -4.57 11.02
C GLU A 32 1.19 -4.23 10.51
N ASN A 33 1.39 -4.12 9.20
CA ASN A 33 2.66 -3.68 8.63
C ASN A 33 3.06 -2.30 9.15
N VAL A 34 2.16 -1.32 9.16
CA VAL A 34 2.46 0.02 9.71
C VAL A 34 2.86 -0.09 11.19
N ARG A 35 2.11 -0.85 12.00
CA ARG A 35 2.45 -1.06 13.42
C ARG A 35 3.81 -1.74 13.62
N LEU A 36 4.17 -2.70 12.77
CA LEU A 36 5.47 -3.37 12.83
C LEU A 36 6.61 -2.45 12.42
N LEU A 37 6.41 -1.63 11.38
CA LEU A 37 7.38 -0.62 10.94
C LEU A 37 7.62 0.45 12.01
N GLU A 38 6.57 0.87 12.72
CA GLU A 38 6.70 1.78 13.88
C GLU A 38 7.47 1.11 15.03
N LYS A 39 7.20 -0.17 15.33
CA LYS A 39 7.85 -0.90 16.43
C LYS A 39 9.32 -1.19 16.18
N THR A 40 9.71 -1.36 14.91
CA THR A 40 11.08 -1.70 14.51
C THR A 40 11.96 -0.46 14.29
N GLY A 41 11.39 0.74 14.26
CA GLY A 41 12.10 1.98 13.93
C GLY A 41 12.34 2.15 12.42
N GLU A 42 12.00 1.16 11.61
CA GLU A 42 12.19 1.17 10.16
C GLU A 42 11.41 2.32 9.49
N TYR A 43 10.27 2.71 10.07
CA TYR A 43 9.52 3.89 9.61
C TYR A 43 10.29 5.21 9.80
N ASP A 44 11.02 5.35 10.90
CA ASP A 44 11.83 6.54 11.16
C ASP A 44 13.10 6.55 10.29
N ASP A 45 13.67 5.38 9.99
CA ASP A 45 14.76 5.25 9.03
C ASP A 45 14.32 5.69 7.62
N MET A 46 13.14 5.26 7.17
CA MET A 46 12.57 5.69 5.89
C MET A 46 12.35 7.22 5.85
N LYS A 47 11.89 7.82 6.96
CA LYS A 47 11.73 9.28 7.07
C LYS A 47 13.05 10.03 7.03
N ASN A 48 14.05 9.56 7.77
CA ASN A 48 15.38 10.17 7.78
C ASN A 48 16.02 10.11 6.39
N GLU A 49 15.91 8.96 5.72
CA GLU A 49 16.40 8.82 4.34
C GLU A 49 15.63 9.71 3.36
N ALA A 50 14.30 9.79 3.48
CA ALA A 50 13.48 10.70 2.68
C ALA A 50 13.95 12.15 2.84
N LYS A 51 14.23 12.57 4.07
CA LYS A 51 14.74 13.91 4.39
C LYS A 51 16.12 14.17 3.78
N GLU A 52 17.03 13.21 3.86
CA GLU A 52 18.37 13.33 3.24
C GLU A 52 18.29 13.41 1.70
N ILE A 53 17.43 12.61 1.08
CA ILE A 53 17.26 12.62 -0.38
C ILE A 53 16.56 13.92 -0.84
N LEU A 54 15.61 14.45 -0.07
CA LEU A 54 14.94 15.72 -0.36
C LEU A 54 15.89 16.92 -0.34
N LYS A 55 16.94 16.90 0.48
CA LYS A 55 17.96 17.97 0.49
C LYS A 55 18.68 18.13 -0.84
N SER A 56 18.78 17.06 -1.63
CA SER A 56 19.59 16.99 -2.85
C SER A 56 18.80 16.67 -4.11
N SER A 57 17.49 16.43 -4.01
CA SER A 57 16.66 15.97 -5.13
C SER A 57 15.21 16.44 -5.05
N THR A 58 14.46 16.20 -6.12
CA THR A 58 13.04 16.56 -6.19
C THR A 58 12.16 15.55 -5.44
N GLU A 59 10.98 15.99 -5.02
CA GLU A 59 9.95 15.15 -4.39
C GLU A 59 9.69 13.87 -5.21
N VAL A 60 9.51 14.01 -6.52
CA VAL A 60 9.27 12.87 -7.44
C VAL A 60 10.43 11.86 -7.43
N LYS A 61 11.68 12.33 -7.40
CA LYS A 61 12.87 11.46 -7.33
C LYS A 61 12.99 10.78 -5.96
N THR A 62 12.62 11.49 -4.89
CA THR A 62 12.59 10.96 -3.53
C THR A 62 11.58 9.83 -3.42
N VAL A 63 10.32 10.07 -3.84
CA VAL A 63 9.25 9.07 -3.87
C VAL A 63 9.68 7.85 -4.69
N LYS A 64 10.23 8.04 -5.89
CA LYS A 64 10.70 6.93 -6.73
C LYS A 64 11.81 6.12 -6.06
N SER A 65 12.71 6.77 -5.33
CA SER A 65 13.82 6.11 -4.62
C SER A 65 13.32 5.25 -3.47
N LEU A 66 12.43 5.79 -2.62
CA LEU A 66 11.85 5.04 -1.50
C LEU A 66 11.05 3.82 -1.98
N ARG A 67 10.23 3.97 -3.03
CA ARG A 67 9.50 2.85 -3.64
C ARG A 67 10.42 1.71 -4.07
N LYS A 68 11.55 2.05 -4.70
CA LYS A 68 12.49 1.05 -5.21
C LYS A 68 13.24 0.34 -4.08
N ARG A 69 13.63 1.07 -3.02
CA ARG A 69 14.40 0.51 -1.89
C ARG A 69 13.54 -0.33 -0.96
N TYR A 70 12.38 0.18 -0.58
CA TYR A 70 11.52 -0.42 0.45
C TYR A 70 10.31 -1.17 -0.11
N GLY A 71 10.21 -1.32 -1.43
CA GLY A 71 9.10 -2.02 -2.08
C GLY A 71 7.74 -1.33 -1.89
N LEU A 72 7.73 -0.03 -1.57
CA LEU A 72 6.52 0.70 -1.23
C LEU A 72 5.64 0.96 -2.46
N SER A 73 4.32 1.03 -2.21
CA SER A 73 3.39 1.56 -3.21
C SER A 73 3.66 3.06 -3.45
N LEU A 74 3.09 3.60 -4.53
CA LEU A 74 3.23 5.02 -4.83
C LEU A 74 2.66 5.90 -3.70
N ILE A 75 1.52 5.48 -3.14
CA ILE A 75 0.81 6.23 -2.11
C ILE A 75 1.62 6.21 -0.82
N ASP A 76 2.05 5.02 -0.37
CA ASP A 76 2.78 4.88 0.89
C ASP A 76 4.12 5.65 0.86
N ALA A 77 4.86 5.56 -0.26
CA ALA A 77 6.10 6.32 -0.41
C ALA A 77 5.87 7.84 -0.47
N LYS A 78 4.75 8.28 -1.07
CA LYS A 78 4.40 9.70 -1.10
C LYS A 78 4.03 10.20 0.30
N GLU A 79 3.26 9.42 1.06
CA GLU A 79 2.87 9.77 2.43
C GLU A 79 4.09 9.96 3.35
N ILE A 80 5.11 9.11 3.22
CA ILE A 80 6.37 9.26 3.96
C ILE A 80 7.08 10.57 3.57
N VAL A 81 7.23 10.86 2.28
CA VAL A 81 7.89 12.08 1.78
C VAL A 81 7.12 13.33 2.21
N ASP A 82 5.80 13.32 2.11
CA ASP A 82 4.94 14.43 2.53
C ASP A 82 5.01 14.65 4.05
N SER A 83 5.27 13.60 4.85
CA SER A 83 5.38 13.70 6.31
C SER A 83 6.66 14.36 6.83
N VAL A 84 7.70 14.51 5.98
CA VAL A 84 9.02 15.05 6.36
C VAL A 84 9.34 16.39 5.68
N LYS A 85 8.43 16.88 4.85
CA LYS A 85 8.52 18.16 4.15
C LYS A 85 8.08 19.31 5.06
#